data_AF-A0AA35VWY1-F1
#
_entry.id   AF-A0AA35VWY1-F1
#
_cell.length_a   1.000
_cell.length_b   1.000
_cell.length_c   1.000
_cell.angle_alpha   90.00
_cell.angle_beta   90.00
_cell.angle_gamma   90.00
#
_symmetry.space_group_name_H-M   'P 1'
#
loop_
_entity.id
_entity.type
_entity.pdbx_description
1 polymer ?
#
loop_
_entity_poly.entity_id
_entity_poly.type
_entity_poly.pdbx_seq_one_letter_code
_entity_poly.pdbx_strand_id
1 'polypeptide(L)'
;MLGPLKTLLGTRPVVLASASPRRRQILQDVNFPVEIIPSHFEETLDKAAFPQPWRYVEETALGKAKEVAGRLGDRQDWAVVIGADTVVVLDNKILEKPGSDARAREMLTRCAHPFTGNTEV
;
A
#
# COMPACT_ATOMS: atom_id res chain seq x y z
N MET A 1 14.71 -3.93 13.50
CA MET A 1 14.37 -3.70 14.92
C MET A 1 13.04 -2.97 15.01
N LEU A 2 12.03 -3.56 15.66
CA LEU A 2 10.74 -2.90 15.96
C LEU A 2 10.50 -2.71 17.47
N GLY A 3 11.52 -2.98 18.31
CA GLY A 3 11.44 -2.90 19.77
C GLY A 3 10.90 -1.56 20.28
N PRO A 4 11.49 -0.40 19.89
CA PRO A 4 11.01 0.90 20.34
C PRO A 4 9.55 1.17 20.00
N LEU A 5 9.10 0.74 18.80
CA LEU A 5 7.71 0.89 18.37
C LEU A 5 6.77 0.01 19.20
N LYS A 6 7.16 -1.25 19.47
CA LYS A 6 6.39 -2.15 20.35
C LYS A 6 6.27 -1.58 21.77
N THR A 7 7.33 -0.98 22.29
CA THR A 7 7.30 -0.29 23.59
C THR A 7 6.37 0.92 23.58
N LEU A 8 6.42 1.75 22.53
CA LEU A 8 5.55 2.92 22.40
C LEU A 8 4.07 2.54 22.30
N LEU A 9 3.76 1.50 21.53
CA LEU A 9 2.40 1.01 21.34
C LEU A 9 1.88 0.32 22.61
N GLY A 10 2.75 -0.35 23.37
CA GLY A 10 2.37 -1.08 24.58
C GLY A 10 1.37 -2.18 24.25
N THR A 11 0.18 -2.12 24.86
CA THR A 11 -0.94 -3.04 24.61
C THR A 11 -1.98 -2.49 23.64
N ARG A 12 -1.74 -1.33 23.03
CA ARG A 12 -2.70 -0.72 22.11
C ARG A 12 -2.89 -1.60 20.88
N PRO A 13 -4.15 -1.88 20.46
CA PRO A 13 -4.41 -2.66 19.28
C PRO A 13 -3.90 -1.94 18.04
N VAL A 14 -3.32 -2.70 17.11
CA VAL A 14 -2.91 -2.19 15.79
C VAL A 14 -3.73 -2.89 14.72
N VAL A 15 -4.34 -2.12 13.84
CA VAL A 15 -5.22 -2.60 12.78
C VAL A 15 -4.55 -2.36 11.43
N LEU A 16 -4.46 -3.39 10.59
CA LEU A 16 -4.11 -3.25 9.19
C LEU A 16 -5.37 -3.07 8.35
N ALA A 17 -5.52 -1.89 7.74
CA ALA A 17 -6.64 -1.52 6.88
C ALA A 17 -6.52 -2.12 5.46
N SER A 18 -6.11 -3.39 5.33
CA SER A 18 -5.80 -4.01 4.03
C SER A 18 -6.18 -5.48 3.95
N ALA A 19 -6.82 -5.87 2.83
CA ALA A 19 -7.07 -7.28 2.49
C ALA A 19 -5.86 -8.00 1.87
N SER A 20 -4.74 -7.31 1.64
CA SER A 20 -3.60 -7.89 0.91
C SER A 20 -2.90 -8.99 1.71
N PRO A 21 -2.84 -10.25 1.21
CA PRO A 21 -2.11 -11.33 1.87
C PRO A 21 -0.62 -11.01 2.03
N ARG A 22 -0.02 -10.32 1.04
CA ARG A 22 1.39 -9.94 1.07
C ARG A 22 1.71 -8.95 2.19
N ARG A 23 0.84 -7.95 2.43
CA ARG A 23 1.07 -6.97 3.52
C ARG A 23 0.94 -7.62 4.89
N ARG A 24 -0.01 -8.54 5.04
CA ARG A 24 -0.12 -9.38 6.24
C ARG A 24 1.16 -10.17 6.49
N GLN A 25 1.67 -10.84 5.45
CA GLN A 25 2.90 -11.63 5.53
C GLN A 25 4.09 -10.76 5.98
N ILE A 26 4.28 -9.58 5.39
CA ILE A 26 5.37 -8.66 5.76
C ILE A 26 5.34 -8.32 7.25
N LEU A 27 4.17 -8.03 7.82
CA LEU A 27 4.03 -7.71 9.24
C LEU A 27 4.24 -8.95 10.14
N GLN A 28 3.83 -10.13 9.67
CA GLN A 28 4.08 -11.40 10.37
C GLN A 28 5.57 -11.74 10.40
N ASP A 29 6.29 -11.54 9.29
CA ASP A 29 7.73 -11.82 9.16
C ASP A 29 8.58 -10.98 10.14
N VAL A 30 8.08 -9.82 10.55
CA VAL A 30 8.72 -8.94 11.54
C VAL A 30 8.11 -9.07 12.95
N ASN A 31 7.28 -10.10 13.16
CA ASN A 31 6.57 -10.39 14.41
C ASN A 31 5.80 -9.16 14.94
N PHE A 32 5.12 -8.43 14.07
CA PHE A 32 4.34 -7.26 14.45
C PHE A 32 2.85 -7.61 14.51
N PRO A 33 2.25 -7.71 15.71
CA PRO A 33 0.88 -8.17 15.88
C PRO A 33 -0.10 -7.13 15.35
N VAL A 34 -0.99 -7.56 14.45
CA VAL A 34 -2.05 -6.71 13.88
C VAL A 34 -3.35 -7.48 13.73
N GLU A 35 -4.46 -6.79 13.98
CA GLU A 35 -5.79 -7.19 13.55
C GLU A 35 -5.99 -6.78 12.08
N ILE A 36 -6.66 -7.61 11.28
CA ILE A 36 -6.89 -7.30 9.86
C ILE A 36 -8.33 -6.86 9.68
N ILE A 37 -8.54 -5.60 9.30
CA ILE A 37 -9.86 -5.06 8.98
C ILE A 37 -9.76 -4.42 7.59
N PRO A 38 -10.18 -5.11 6.51
CA PRO A 38 -10.13 -4.55 5.16
C PRO A 38 -10.93 -3.25 5.04
N SER A 39 -10.31 -2.22 4.47
CA SER A 39 -10.97 -0.96 4.16
C SER A 39 -12.04 -1.12 3.07
N HIS A 40 -13.15 -0.39 3.21
CA HIS A 40 -14.19 -0.25 2.18
C HIS A 40 -14.04 1.05 1.36
N PHE A 41 -13.02 1.86 1.66
CA PHE A 41 -12.72 3.08 0.92
C PHE A 41 -12.59 2.81 -0.59
N GLU A 42 -13.45 3.45 -1.38
CA GLU A 42 -13.39 3.38 -2.83
C GLU A 42 -12.21 4.22 -3.35
N GLU A 43 -11.41 3.65 -4.25
CA GLU A 43 -10.23 4.31 -4.83
C GLU A 43 -10.62 5.30 -5.95
N THR A 44 -11.55 6.20 -5.66
CA THR A 44 -12.18 7.13 -6.63
C THR A 44 -11.52 8.50 -6.69
N LEU A 45 -10.40 8.70 -5.97
CA LEU A 45 -9.63 9.94 -6.04
C LEU A 45 -9.17 10.22 -7.48
N ASP A 46 -9.37 11.45 -7.94
CA ASP A 46 -8.93 11.88 -9.26
C ASP A 46 -7.40 11.95 -9.31
N LYS A 47 -6.79 11.04 -10.09
CA LYS A 47 -5.34 10.97 -10.28
C LYS A 47 -4.77 12.26 -10.90
N ALA A 48 -5.55 12.96 -11.72
CA ALA A 48 -5.12 14.21 -12.34
C ALA A 48 -5.01 15.36 -11.34
N ALA A 49 -5.68 15.26 -10.19
CA ALA A 49 -5.56 16.23 -9.11
C ALA A 49 -4.23 16.14 -8.34
N PHE A 50 -3.41 15.12 -8.61
CA PHE A 50 -2.13 14.89 -7.93
C PHE A 50 -0.95 15.11 -8.89
N PRO A 51 -0.18 16.19 -8.74
CA PRO A 51 0.99 16.43 -9.59
C PRO A 51 2.09 15.37 -9.46
N GLN A 52 2.12 14.66 -8.32
CA GLN A 52 3.09 13.60 -8.05
C GLN A 52 2.40 12.29 -7.66
N PRO A 53 2.79 11.14 -8.26
CA PRO A 53 2.14 9.85 -8.00
C PRO A 53 2.12 9.42 -6.53
N TRP A 54 3.17 9.72 -5.76
CA TRP A 54 3.22 9.33 -4.34
C TRP A 54 2.19 10.08 -3.49
N ARG A 55 1.76 11.29 -3.89
CA ARG A 55 0.69 12.02 -3.18
C ARG A 55 -0.65 11.33 -3.34
N TYR A 56 -0.95 10.84 -4.55
CA TYR A 56 -2.14 10.02 -4.78
C TYR A 56 -2.14 8.76 -3.91
N VAL A 57 -1.00 8.07 -3.81
CA VAL A 57 -0.83 6.86 -2.98
C VAL A 57 -1.00 7.18 -1.50
N GLU A 58 -0.39 8.26 -1.01
CA GLU A 58 -0.51 8.73 0.38
C GLU A 58 -1.98 9.01 0.74
N GLU A 59 -2.70 9.78 -0.08
CA GLU A 59 -4.11 10.10 0.18
C GLU A 59 -5.01 8.87 0.08
N THR A 60 -4.74 7.95 -0.85
CA THR A 60 -5.49 6.69 -0.96
C THR A 60 -5.25 5.81 0.27
N ALA A 61 -4.00 5.70 0.74
CA ALA A 61 -3.66 4.96 1.95
C ALA A 61 -4.29 5.59 3.19
N LEU A 62 -4.28 6.93 3.28
CA LEU A 62 -4.90 7.68 4.37
C LEU A 62 -6.42 7.52 4.38
N GLY A 63 -7.07 7.58 3.21
CA GLY A 63 -8.50 7.33 3.05
C GLY A 63 -8.91 5.95 3.57
N LYS A 64 -8.14 4.92 3.22
CA LYS A 64 -8.33 3.55 3.72
C LYS A 64 -8.21 3.46 5.25
N ALA A 65 -7.21 4.11 5.83
CA ALA A 65 -7.03 4.13 7.28
C ALA A 65 -8.15 4.88 8.00
N LYS A 66 -8.55 6.05 7.49
CA LYS A 66 -9.62 6.88 8.04
C LYS A 66 -10.97 6.19 7.99
N GLU A 67 -11.27 5.48 6.90
CA GLU A 67 -12.51 4.72 6.75
C GLU A 67 -12.62 3.63 7.82
N VAL A 68 -11.57 2.82 7.99
CA VAL A 68 -11.51 1.79 9.04
C VAL A 68 -11.57 2.43 10.43
N ALA A 69 -10.84 3.51 10.68
CA ALA A 69 -10.88 4.23 11.95
C ALA A 69 -12.30 4.73 12.28
N GLY A 70 -13.02 5.29 11.30
CA GLY A 70 -14.41 5.72 11.47
C GLY A 70 -15.36 4.58 11.81
N ARG A 71 -15.18 3.39 11.22
CA ARG A 71 -15.97 2.19 11.55
C ARG A 71 -15.69 1.63 12.94
N LEU A 72 -14.48 1.83 13.46
CA LEU A 72 -14.13 1.40 14.81
C LEU A 72 -14.81 2.26 15.89
N GLY A 73 -15.19 3.50 15.57
CA GLY A 73 -15.85 4.42 16.50
C GLY A 73 -14.96 4.80 17.69
N ASP A 74 -15.57 5.35 18.74
CA ASP A 74 -14.88 5.77 19.97
C ASP A 74 -14.56 4.57 20.89
N ARG A 75 -13.95 3.50 20.36
CA ARG A 75 -13.39 2.44 21.21
C ARG A 75 -12.39 3.13 22.16
N GLN A 76 -12.66 3.04 23.47
CA GLN A 76 -11.89 3.73 24.51
C GLN A 76 -10.41 3.32 24.54
N ASP A 77 -10.06 2.23 23.84
CA ASP A 77 -8.69 1.76 23.65
C ASP A 77 -8.18 2.24 22.28
N TRP A 78 -7.41 3.32 22.27
CA TRP A 78 -6.90 3.94 21.05
C TRP A 78 -6.16 2.91 20.17
N ALA A 79 -6.68 2.67 18.96
CA ALA A 79 -6.08 1.77 17.97
C ALA A 79 -5.19 2.55 17.00
N VAL A 80 -4.03 2.00 16.63
CA VAL A 80 -3.28 2.51 15.47
C VAL A 80 -3.80 1.82 14.22
N VAL A 81 -4.29 2.60 13.25
CA VAL A 81 -4.77 2.06 11.97
C VAL A 81 -3.71 2.31 10.88
N ILE A 82 -3.24 1.23 10.26
CA ILE A 82 -2.24 1.25 9.20
C ILE A 82 -2.96 1.13 7.86
N GLY A 83 -2.98 2.23 7.10
CA GLY A 83 -3.37 2.25 5.69
C GLY A 83 -2.18 1.98 4.78
N ALA A 84 -2.44 1.34 3.64
CA ALA A 84 -1.41 1.12 2.63
C ALA A 84 -2.01 1.08 1.23
N ASP A 85 -1.31 1.71 0.30
CA ASP A 85 -1.61 1.68 -1.12
C ASP A 85 -0.34 1.44 -1.94
N THR A 86 -0.47 0.94 -3.16
CA THR A 86 0.69 0.60 -3.99
C THR A 86 0.34 0.76 -5.46
N VAL A 87 1.12 1.56 -6.15
CA VAL A 87 1.05 1.75 -7.61
C VAL A 87 2.41 1.47 -8.23
N VAL A 88 2.42 1.16 -9.52
CA VAL A 88 3.64 1.12 -10.31
C VAL A 88 3.72 2.42 -11.09
N VAL A 89 4.89 3.06 -11.11
CA VAL A 89 5.12 4.29 -11.87
C VAL A 89 6.18 4.01 -12.93
N LEU A 90 5.88 4.38 -14.18
CA LEU A 90 6.82 4.35 -15.29
C LEU A 90 6.69 5.66 -16.08
N ASP A 91 7.82 6.32 -16.36
CA ASP A 91 7.86 7.62 -17.06
C ASP A 91 6.95 8.68 -16.40
N ASN A 92 6.98 8.74 -15.05
CA ASN A 92 6.14 9.61 -14.22
C ASN A 92 4.62 9.39 -14.38
N LYS A 93 4.21 8.22 -14.90
CA LYS A 93 2.80 7.84 -15.04
C LYS A 93 2.48 6.60 -14.21
N ILE A 94 1.36 6.64 -13.51
CA ILE A 94 0.82 5.47 -12.81
C ILE A 94 0.37 4.45 -13.85
N LEU A 95 0.83 3.21 -13.71
CA LEU A 95 0.37 2.07 -14.49
C LEU A 95 -0.82 1.43 -13.78
N GLU A 96 -1.97 1.49 -14.44
CA GLU A 96 -3.19 0.81 -14.01
C GLU A 96 -3.10 -0.71 -14.24
N LYS A 97 -4.08 -1.46 -13.73
CA LYS A 97 -4.21 -2.87 -14.07
C LYS A 97 -4.34 -3.03 -15.60
N PRO A 98 -3.66 -4.00 -16.21
CA PRO A 98 -3.58 -4.11 -17.67
C PRO A 98 -4.93 -4.39 -18.35
N GLY A 99 -5.91 -4.98 -17.66
CA GLY A 99 -7.24 -5.27 -18.21
C GLY A 99 -7.28 -6.34 -19.31
N SER A 100 -6.15 -6.69 -19.92
CA SER A 100 -6.01 -7.77 -20.90
C SER A 100 -4.58 -8.33 -20.91
N ASP A 101 -4.41 -9.56 -21.39
CA ASP A 101 -3.11 -10.21 -21.54
C ASP A 101 -2.17 -9.45 -22.47
N ALA A 102 -2.70 -8.89 -23.57
CA ALA A 102 -1.92 -8.11 -24.52
C ALA A 102 -1.33 -6.86 -23.85
N ARG A 103 -2.16 -6.13 -23.10
CA ARG A 103 -1.72 -4.96 -22.33
C ARG A 103 -0.77 -5.33 -21.20
N ALA A 104 -0.96 -6.49 -20.57
CA ALA A 104 -0.05 -7.00 -19.55
C ALA A 104 1.34 -7.26 -20.15
N ARG A 105 1.43 -7.91 -21.31
CA ARG A 105 2.69 -8.12 -22.04
C ARG A 105 3.35 -6.81 -22.43
N GLU A 106 2.58 -5.85 -22.93
CA GLU A 106 3.09 -4.51 -23.26
C GLU A 106 3.66 -3.81 -22.01
N MET A 107 2.91 -3.79 -20.91
CA MET A 107 3.35 -3.19 -19.64
C MET A 107 4.63 -3.85 -19.12
N LEU A 108 4.70 -5.19 -19.12
CA LEU A 108 5.89 -5.92 -18.70
C LEU A 108 7.08 -5.62 -19.59
N THR A 109 6.88 -5.53 -20.91
CA THR A 109 7.94 -5.20 -21.88
C THR A 109 8.46 -3.79 -21.63
N ARG A 110 7.59 -2.83 -21.31
CA ARG A 110 7.99 -1.46 -20.97
C ARG A 110 8.73 -1.37 -19.63
N CYS A 111 8.40 -2.23 -18.67
CA CYS A 111 9.11 -2.31 -17.38
C CYS A 111 10.43 -3.08 -17.47
N ALA A 112 10.65 -3.85 -18.54
CA ALA A 112 11.91 -4.54 -18.78
C ALA A 112 12.96 -3.51 -19.23
N HIS A 113 13.99 -3.32 -18.42
CA HIS A 113 15.17 -2.61 -18.89
C HIS A 113 15.82 -3.47 -20.00
N PRO A 114 16.13 -2.93 -21.21
CA PRO A 114 16.94 -3.68 -22.16
C PRO A 114 18.25 -4.03 -21.45
N PHE A 115 18.55 -5.32 -21.35
CA PHE A 115 19.82 -5.80 -20.83
C PHE A 115 20.93 -5.31 -21.77
N THR A 116 21.52 -4.15 -21.48
CA THR A 116 22.74 -3.69 -22.12
C THR A 116 23.89 -4.42 -21.45
N GLY A 117 23.99 -5.72 -21.66
CA GLY A 117 25.20 -6.45 -21.33
C GLY A 117 26.33 -5.85 -22.16
N ASN A 118 27.27 -5.16 -21.51
CA ASN A 118 28.56 -4.89 -22.12
C ASN A 118 29.17 -6.25 -22.47
N THR A 119 29.08 -6.60 -23.75
CA THR A 119 29.82 -7.72 -24.33
C THR A 119 31.12 -7.11 -24.81
N GLU A 120 31.96 -6.68 -23.88
CA GLU A 120 33.38 -6.47 -24.19
C GLU A 120 34.05 -7.84 -24.07
N VAL A 121 34.35 -8.41 -25.23
CA VAL A 121 35.25 -9.55 -25.41
C VAL A 121 36.62 -9.01 -25.76
#